data_AF-A0A958TMI7-F1
#
_entry.id   AF-A0A958TMI7-F1
#
_cell.length_a   1.000
_cell.length_b   1.000
_cell.length_c   1.000
_cell.angle_alpha   90.00
_cell.angle_beta   90.00
_cell.angle_gamma   90.00
#
_symmetry.space_group_name_H-M   'P 1'
#
loop_
_entity.id
_entity.type
_entity.pdbx_description
1 polymer ?
#
loop_
_entity_poly.entity_id
_entity_poly.type
_entity_poly.pdbx_seq_one_letter_code
_entity_poly.pdbx_strand_id
1 'polypeptide(L)'
;GHIQKIILIILTVPFASFPGGLIAYVLLYEAPRFEYSMLIPIGMTFFGICSFYFHLKAKSFYRLYKAQLPMPKVEPIFWFICISFGMSFVVVSSFLHYTLANVANPSDNYVVLIFSIPMFVFGVWTVVEAFYLYKLVKENQTKTRISEIDEIKGQIKE
;
A
#
# COMPACT_ATOMS: atom_id res chain seq x y z
N GLY A 1 -5.84 3.51 -14.99
CA GLY A 1 -4.92 2.36 -14.81
C GLY A 1 -3.49 2.80 -14.59
N HIS A 2 -2.71 3.03 -15.66
CA HIS A 2 -1.27 3.24 -15.55
C HIS A 2 -0.84 4.49 -14.77
N ILE A 3 -1.50 5.64 -14.96
CA ILE A 3 -1.16 6.90 -14.28
C ILE A 3 -1.34 6.77 -12.75
N GLN A 4 -2.47 6.23 -12.30
CA GLN A 4 -2.73 5.94 -10.88
C GLN A 4 -1.63 5.08 -10.25
N LYS A 5 -1.16 4.03 -10.94
CA LYS A 5 -0.11 3.16 -10.39
C LYS A 5 1.23 3.88 -10.27
N ILE A 6 1.56 4.72 -11.25
CA ILE A 6 2.77 5.55 -11.24
C ILE A 6 2.71 6.52 -10.06
N ILE A 7 1.57 7.17 -9.82
CA ILE A 7 1.36 8.06 -8.67
C ILE A 7 1.57 7.29 -7.37
N LEU A 8 0.96 6.11 -7.21
CA LEU A 8 1.14 5.32 -6.00
C LEU A 8 2.60 4.89 -5.78
N ILE A 9 3.31 4.44 -6.82
CA ILE A 9 4.74 4.10 -6.71
C ILE A 9 5.55 5.31 -6.25
N ILE A 10 5.32 6.49 -6.84
CA ILE A 10 6.03 7.72 -6.49
C ILE A 10 5.74 8.14 -5.05
N LEU A 11 4.49 8.01 -4.60
CA LEU A 11 4.07 8.36 -3.24
C LEU A 11 4.53 7.33 -2.20
N THR A 12 4.59 6.05 -2.54
CA THR A 12 5.04 5.01 -1.61
C THR A 12 6.46 5.26 -1.13
N VAL A 13 7.35 5.80 -1.96
CA VAL A 13 8.75 6.07 -1.57
C VAL A 13 8.88 7.07 -0.41
N PRO A 14 8.36 8.30 -0.48
CA PRO A 14 8.40 9.24 0.63
C PRO A 14 7.60 8.73 1.83
N PHE A 15 6.42 8.13 1.63
CA PHE A 15 5.65 7.59 2.77
C PHE A 15 6.34 6.41 3.46
N ALA A 16 7.02 5.52 2.72
CA ALA A 16 7.78 4.43 3.31
C ALA A 16 9.04 4.91 4.05
N SER A 17 9.73 5.91 3.51
CA SER A 17 11.00 6.40 4.07
C SER A 17 10.81 7.38 5.22
N PHE A 18 9.70 8.15 5.25
CA PHE A 18 9.47 9.19 6.24
C PHE A 18 9.51 8.68 7.70
N PRO A 19 8.80 7.60 8.09
CA PRO A 19 8.84 7.10 9.46
C PRO A 19 10.26 6.70 9.91
N GLY A 20 10.98 5.95 9.07
CA GLY A 20 12.35 5.50 9.37
C GLY A 20 13.36 6.64 9.38
N GLY A 21 13.21 7.60 8.45
CA GLY A 21 14.04 8.81 8.42
C GLY A 21 13.85 9.68 9.66
N LEU A 22 12.61 9.82 10.15
CA LEU A 22 12.31 10.56 11.36
C LEU A 22 12.97 9.92 12.59
N ILE A 23 12.86 8.59 12.76
CA ILE A 23 13.54 7.90 13.87
C ILE A 23 15.06 8.03 13.74
N ALA A 24 15.60 7.81 12.54
CA ALA A 24 17.05 7.89 12.32
C ALA A 24 17.57 9.28 12.70
N TYR A 25 16.84 10.34 12.32
CA TYR A 25 17.16 11.70 12.74
C TYR A 25 17.14 11.84 14.28
N VAL A 26 16.04 11.42 14.93
CA VAL A 26 15.89 11.54 16.38
C VAL A 26 17.01 10.80 17.12
N LEU A 27 17.30 9.55 16.75
CA LEU A 27 18.35 8.75 17.39
C LEU A 27 19.76 9.32 17.17
N LEU A 28 20.06 9.85 15.99
CA LEU A 28 21.40 10.34 15.65
C LEU A 28 21.67 11.74 16.20
N TYR A 29 20.66 12.61 16.27
CA TYR A 29 20.84 14.03 16.58
C TYR A 29 20.28 14.44 17.94
N GLU A 30 19.19 13.83 18.41
CA GLU A 30 18.59 14.18 19.71
C GLU A 30 19.08 13.25 20.84
N ALA A 31 19.81 12.17 20.49
CA ALA A 31 20.37 11.18 21.40
C ALA A 31 19.43 10.61 22.49
N PRO A 32 18.11 10.39 22.23
CA PRO A 32 17.27 9.71 23.20
C PRO A 32 17.67 8.23 23.30
N ARG A 33 17.38 7.61 24.45
CA ARG A 33 17.46 6.15 24.54
C ARG A 33 16.42 5.55 23.60
N PHE A 34 16.79 4.46 22.94
CA PHE A 34 15.85 3.72 22.10
C PHE A 34 14.70 3.20 22.96
N GLU A 35 13.47 3.57 22.59
CA GLU A 35 12.25 3.08 23.23
C GLU A 35 11.55 2.05 22.34
N TYR A 36 10.90 1.06 22.94
CA TYR A 36 10.16 0.04 22.19
C TYR A 36 9.04 0.63 21.31
N SER A 37 8.52 1.81 21.67
CA SER A 37 7.56 2.58 20.86
C SER A 37 8.11 2.93 19.47
N MET A 38 9.43 3.09 19.33
CA MET A 38 10.12 3.40 18.07
C MET A 38 10.09 2.22 17.09
N LEU A 39 9.81 0.99 17.53
CA LEU A 39 9.66 -0.16 16.62
C LEU A 39 8.49 -0.01 15.64
N ILE A 40 7.45 0.74 16.02
CA ILE A 40 6.27 0.97 15.17
C ILE A 40 6.69 1.68 13.86
N PRO A 41 7.31 2.87 13.90
CA PRO A 41 7.75 3.54 12.67
C PRO A 41 8.88 2.79 11.92
N ILE A 42 9.71 1.97 12.58
CA ILE A 42 10.65 1.04 11.90
C ILE A 42 9.86 -0.01 11.10
N GLY A 43 8.87 -0.65 11.73
CA GLY A 43 8.01 -1.64 11.08
C GLY A 43 7.24 -1.06 9.89
N MET A 44 6.74 0.17 10.02
CA MET A 44 6.09 0.89 8.92
C MET A 44 7.04 1.11 7.73
N THR A 45 8.31 1.40 8.00
CA THR A 45 9.34 1.55 6.96
C THR A 45 9.55 0.24 6.22
N PHE A 46 9.70 -0.87 6.96
CA PHE A 46 9.85 -2.20 6.38
C PHE A 46 8.65 -2.60 5.53
N PHE A 47 7.43 -2.43 6.05
CA PHE A 47 6.20 -2.69 5.30
C PHE A 47 6.08 -1.79 4.07
N GLY A 48 6.55 -0.55 4.14
CA GLY A 48 6.58 0.37 3.01
C GLY A 48 7.51 -0.07 1.89
N ILE A 49 8.70 -0.60 2.22
CA ILE A 49 9.63 -1.17 1.22
C ILE A 49 9.00 -2.40 0.55
N CYS A 50 8.38 -3.29 1.32
CA CYS A 50 7.68 -4.45 0.79
C CYS A 50 6.46 -4.04 -0.07
N SER A 51 5.71 -3.01 0.35
CA SER A 51 4.59 -2.45 -0.41
C SER A 51 5.08 -1.83 -1.73
N PHE A 52 6.22 -1.13 -1.74
CA PHE A 52 6.84 -0.62 -2.96
C PHE A 52 7.15 -1.75 -3.96
N TYR A 53 7.75 -2.84 -3.48
CA TYR A 53 7.98 -4.03 -4.31
C TYR A 53 6.68 -4.64 -4.85
N PHE A 54 5.63 -4.68 -4.03
CA PHE A 54 4.30 -5.08 -4.46
C PHE A 54 3.77 -4.17 -5.58
N HIS A 55 3.87 -2.84 -5.46
CA HIS A 55 3.40 -1.91 -6.49
C HIS A 55 4.19 -2.05 -7.80
N LEU A 56 5.50 -2.33 -7.75
CA LEU A 56 6.33 -2.61 -8.92
C LEU A 56 5.87 -3.88 -9.66
N LYS A 57 5.71 -4.99 -8.95
CA LYS A 57 5.18 -6.24 -9.56
C LYS A 57 3.76 -6.03 -10.09
N ALA A 58 2.93 -5.34 -9.33
CA ALA A 58 1.53 -5.14 -9.66
C ALA A 58 1.28 -4.20 -10.85
N LYS A 59 2.29 -3.43 -11.29
CA LYS A 59 2.21 -2.61 -12.51
C LYS A 59 1.87 -3.45 -13.75
N SER A 60 2.33 -4.69 -13.78
CA SER A 60 2.05 -5.64 -14.86
C SER A 60 0.59 -6.11 -14.90
N PHE A 61 -0.16 -6.04 -13.78
CA PHE A 61 -1.59 -6.39 -13.75
C PHE A 61 -2.46 -5.52 -14.67
N TYR A 62 -2.07 -4.24 -14.86
CA TYR A 62 -2.80 -3.36 -15.77
C TYR A 62 -2.51 -3.62 -17.26
N ARG A 63 -1.39 -4.29 -17.60
CA ARG A 63 -1.13 -4.75 -18.99
C ARG A 63 -1.96 -5.98 -19.35
N LEU A 64 -2.32 -6.83 -18.38
CA LEU A 64 -3.06 -8.08 -18.62
C LEU A 64 -4.43 -7.87 -19.23
N TYR A 65 -5.12 -6.77 -18.90
CA TYR A 65 -6.43 -6.47 -19.46
C TYR A 65 -6.43 -6.29 -20.99
N LYS A 66 -5.27 -5.93 -21.57
CA LYS A 66 -5.16 -5.69 -23.01
C LYS A 66 -4.59 -6.85 -23.83
N ALA A 67 -3.97 -7.85 -23.20
CA ALA A 67 -3.08 -8.75 -23.93
C ALA A 67 -3.22 -10.25 -23.63
N GLN A 68 -4.19 -10.70 -22.82
CA GLN A 68 -4.35 -12.12 -22.44
C GLN A 68 -3.03 -12.79 -21.98
N LEU A 69 -2.12 -12.00 -21.38
CA LEU A 69 -0.81 -12.50 -20.95
C LEU A 69 -0.96 -13.38 -19.68
N PRO A 70 0.00 -14.28 -19.41
CA PRO A 70 0.00 -15.07 -18.18
C PRO A 70 0.05 -14.15 -16.94
N MET A 71 -0.81 -14.43 -15.96
CA MET A 71 -0.93 -13.58 -14.78
C MET A 71 0.37 -13.56 -13.94
N PRO A 72 0.85 -12.37 -13.53
CA PRO A 72 1.95 -12.21 -12.59
C PRO A 72 1.62 -12.92 -11.29
N LYS A 73 2.53 -13.79 -10.84
CA LYS A 73 2.45 -14.42 -9.52
C LYS A 73 2.92 -13.41 -8.48
N VAL A 74 1.98 -12.86 -7.72
CA VAL A 74 2.27 -12.11 -6.49
C VAL A 74 1.87 -12.98 -5.32
N GLU A 75 2.84 -13.29 -4.46
CA GLU A 75 2.61 -14.15 -3.30
C GLU A 75 1.60 -13.50 -2.34
N PRO A 76 0.72 -14.29 -1.68
CA PRO A 76 -0.29 -13.79 -0.76
C PRO A 76 0.25 -12.85 0.33
N ILE A 77 1.48 -13.11 0.79
CA ILE A 77 2.13 -12.31 1.83
C ILE A 77 2.31 -10.84 1.42
N PHE A 78 2.60 -10.55 0.14
CA PHE A 78 2.77 -9.16 -0.33
C PHE A 78 1.45 -8.39 -0.37
N TRP A 79 0.32 -9.07 -0.59
CA TRP A 79 -1.00 -8.45 -0.47
C TRP A 79 -1.28 -8.05 0.96
N PHE A 80 -1.03 -8.98 1.89
CA PHE A 80 -1.19 -8.71 3.31
C PHE A 80 -0.31 -7.55 3.75
N ILE A 81 0.99 -7.56 3.41
CA ILE A 81 1.91 -6.48 3.77
C ILE A 81 1.48 -5.13 3.18
N CYS A 82 1.02 -5.09 1.92
CA CYS A 82 0.55 -3.84 1.31
C CYS A 82 -0.70 -3.30 2.00
N ILE A 83 -1.63 -4.18 2.38
CA ILE A 83 -2.83 -3.80 3.13
C ILE A 83 -2.46 -3.33 4.54
N SER A 84 -1.60 -4.06 5.25
CA SER A 84 -1.10 -3.68 6.58
C SER A 84 -0.38 -2.34 6.55
N PHE A 85 0.42 -2.08 5.51
CA PHE A 85 1.06 -0.79 5.30
C PHE A 85 0.04 0.35 5.16
N GLY A 86 -0.94 0.21 4.25
CA GLY A 86 -1.99 1.21 4.09
C GLY A 86 -2.82 1.42 5.36
N MET A 87 -3.19 0.34 6.04
CA MET A 87 -3.92 0.38 7.31
C MET A 87 -3.13 1.07 8.41
N SER A 88 -1.81 0.88 8.48
CA SER A 88 -0.96 1.56 9.47
C SER A 88 -1.03 3.08 9.32
N PHE A 89 -1.03 3.59 8.09
CA PHE A 89 -1.22 5.03 7.84
C PHE A 89 -2.60 5.51 8.25
N VAL A 90 -3.66 4.75 7.97
CA VAL A 90 -5.02 5.09 8.38
C VAL A 90 -5.11 5.18 9.91
N VAL A 91 -4.56 4.20 10.63
CA VAL A 91 -4.59 4.18 12.10
C VAL A 91 -3.77 5.34 12.68
N VAL A 92 -2.53 5.52 12.23
CA VAL A 92 -1.64 6.59 12.74
C VAL A 92 -2.22 7.97 12.46
N SER A 93 -2.70 8.21 11.23
CA SER A 93 -3.31 9.51 10.88
C SER A 93 -4.61 9.76 11.64
N SER A 94 -5.43 8.74 11.88
CA SER A 94 -6.65 8.86 12.69
C SER A 94 -6.31 9.16 14.16
N PHE A 95 -5.27 8.53 14.70
CA PHE A 95 -4.77 8.81 16.03
C PHE A 95 -4.23 10.25 16.15
N LEU A 96 -3.51 10.74 15.14
CA LEU A 96 -3.05 12.14 15.09
C LEU A 96 -4.22 13.14 15.04
N HIS A 97 -5.30 12.82 14.31
CA HIS A 97 -6.50 13.64 14.32
C HIS A 97 -7.20 13.63 15.69
N TYR A 98 -7.31 12.45 16.30
CA TYR A 98 -7.91 12.31 17.63
C TYR A 98 -7.13 13.10 18.68
N THR A 99 -5.80 12.97 18.70
CA THR A 99 -4.95 13.72 19.64
C THR A 99 -5.12 15.21 19.44
N LEU A 100 -5.07 15.71 18.19
CA LEU A 100 -5.30 17.12 17.87
C LEU A 100 -6.66 17.63 18.36
N ALA A 101 -7.73 16.86 18.18
CA ALA A 101 -9.08 17.24 18.61
C ALA A 101 -9.22 17.40 20.14
N ASN A 102 -8.30 16.80 20.90
CA ASN A 102 -8.29 16.86 22.37
C ASN A 102 -7.24 17.86 22.93
N VAL A 103 -6.51 18.60 22.08
CA VAL A 103 -5.57 19.64 22.53
C VAL A 103 -6.32 20.94 22.80
N ALA A 104 -6.01 21.58 23.94
CA ALA A 104 -6.69 22.80 24.40
C ALA A 104 -6.53 24.01 23.45
N ASN A 105 -5.43 24.10 22.70
CA ASN A 105 -5.15 25.14 21.70
C ASN A 105 -4.89 24.49 20.32
N PRO A 106 -5.94 24.21 19.52
CA PRO A 106 -5.80 23.57 18.22
C PRO A 106 -5.16 24.48 17.15
N SER A 107 -5.15 25.80 17.35
CA SER A 107 -4.61 26.78 16.40
C SER A 107 -3.11 26.68 16.16
N ASP A 108 -2.35 26.06 17.07
CA ASP A 108 -0.88 25.99 16.93
C ASP A 108 -0.40 24.72 16.21
N ASN A 109 -1.33 23.81 15.87
CA ASN A 109 -0.99 22.48 15.36
C ASN A 109 -1.45 22.22 13.92
N TYR A 110 -1.64 23.28 13.11
CA TYR A 110 -1.95 23.15 11.67
C TYR A 110 -0.92 22.30 10.90
N VAL A 111 0.33 22.28 11.36
CA VAL A 111 1.40 21.44 10.80
C VAL A 111 1.01 19.95 10.87
N VAL A 112 0.41 19.49 11.97
CA VAL A 112 -0.02 18.10 12.14
C VAL A 112 -1.10 17.74 11.12
N LEU A 113 -2.05 18.64 10.84
CA LEU A 113 -3.11 18.44 9.83
C LEU A 113 -2.56 18.32 8.41
N ILE A 114 -1.58 19.16 8.06
CA ILE A 114 -0.93 19.16 6.74
C ILE A 114 -0.27 17.80 6.45
N PHE A 115 0.22 17.09 7.47
CA PHE A 115 0.80 15.76 7.30
C PHE A 115 -0.22 14.62 7.47
N SER A 116 -1.14 14.73 8.43
CA SER A 116 -2.07 13.65 8.77
C SER A 116 -3.12 13.41 7.69
N ILE A 117 -3.62 14.45 7.01
CA ILE A 117 -4.64 14.31 5.96
C ILE A 117 -4.07 13.56 4.74
N PRO A 118 -2.92 13.95 4.14
CA PRO A 118 -2.32 13.20 3.04
C PRO A 118 -1.97 11.77 3.42
N MET A 119 -1.47 11.53 4.64
CA MET A 119 -1.22 10.17 5.15
C MET A 119 -2.50 9.32 5.16
N PHE A 120 -3.61 9.88 5.65
CA PHE A 120 -4.90 9.19 5.68
C PHE A 120 -5.37 8.84 4.26
N VAL A 121 -5.37 9.82 3.35
CA VAL A 121 -5.81 9.62 1.96
C VAL A 121 -4.93 8.58 1.26
N PHE A 122 -3.62 8.64 1.43
CA PHE A 122 -2.68 7.66 0.89
C PHE A 122 -2.92 6.25 1.43
N GLY A 123 -3.15 6.13 2.75
CA GLY A 123 -3.44 4.86 3.40
C GLY A 123 -4.72 4.21 2.86
N VAL A 124 -5.81 4.97 2.81
CA VAL A 124 -7.10 4.51 2.25
C VAL A 124 -6.93 4.12 0.78
N TRP A 125 -6.26 4.95 -0.03
CA TRP A 125 -6.03 4.65 -1.44
C TRP A 125 -5.24 3.35 -1.63
N THR A 126 -4.18 3.15 -0.86
CA THR A 126 -3.37 1.92 -0.92
C THR A 126 -4.20 0.67 -0.64
N VAL A 127 -5.05 0.72 0.39
CA VAL A 127 -5.95 -0.40 0.74
C VAL A 127 -6.98 -0.65 -0.35
N VAL A 128 -7.65 0.40 -0.84
CA VAL A 128 -8.65 0.28 -1.91
C VAL A 128 -8.02 -0.28 -3.20
N GLU A 129 -6.81 0.17 -3.56
CA GLU A 129 -6.12 -0.35 -4.74
C GLU A 129 -5.79 -1.84 -4.59
N ALA A 130 -5.32 -2.26 -3.41
CA ALA A 130 -5.04 -3.67 -3.14
C ALA A 130 -6.31 -4.54 -3.31
N PHE A 131 -7.45 -4.12 -2.76
CA PHE A 131 -8.70 -4.85 -2.96
C PHE A 131 -9.18 -4.86 -4.41
N TYR A 132 -9.07 -3.73 -5.10
CA TYR A 132 -9.42 -3.63 -6.52
C TYR A 132 -8.58 -4.59 -7.38
N LEU A 133 -7.26 -4.59 -7.19
CA LEU A 133 -6.36 -5.47 -7.93
C LEU A 133 -6.60 -6.94 -7.59
N TYR A 134 -6.88 -7.27 -6.33
CA TYR A 134 -7.21 -8.63 -5.92
C TYR A 134 -8.48 -9.15 -6.62
N LYS A 135 -9.53 -8.32 -6.66
CA LYS A 135 -10.76 -8.64 -7.37
C LYS A 135 -10.50 -8.85 -8.86
N LEU A 136 -9.71 -7.98 -9.48
CA LEU A 136 -9.35 -8.08 -10.90
C LEU A 136 -8.59 -9.38 -11.23
N VAL A 137 -7.64 -9.78 -10.37
CA VAL A 137 -6.91 -11.04 -10.48
C VAL A 137 -7.87 -12.23 -10.41
N LYS A 138 -8.79 -12.25 -9.44
CA LYS A 138 -9.77 -13.33 -9.28
C LYS A 138 -10.73 -13.46 -10.49
N GLU A 139 -11.19 -12.33 -11.02
CA GLU A 139 -12.05 -12.30 -12.21
C GLU A 139 -11.33 -12.85 -13.45
N ASN A 140 -10.08 -12.44 -13.67
CA ASN A 140 -9.29 -12.96 -14.79
C ASN A 140 -8.98 -14.44 -14.66
N GLN A 141 -8.64 -14.93 -13.46
CA GLN A 141 -8.47 -16.37 -13.19
C GLN A 141 -9.71 -17.18 -13.59
N THR A 142 -10.90 -16.65 -13.31
CA THR A 142 -12.16 -17.32 -13.63
C THR A 142 -12.40 -17.33 -15.15
N LYS A 143 -12.13 -16.21 -15.83
CA LYS A 143 -12.24 -16.12 -17.30
C LYS A 143 -11.28 -17.04 -18.03
N THR A 144 -10.02 -17.09 -17.60
CA THR A 144 -9.01 -17.99 -18.20
C THR A 144 -9.42 -19.45 -18.02
N ARG A 145 -9.88 -19.84 -16.83
CA ARG A 145 -10.36 -21.20 -16.57
C ARG A 145 -11.56 -21.58 -17.43
N ILE A 146 -12.50 -20.65 -17.66
CA ILE A 146 -13.65 -20.90 -18.55
C ILE A 146 -13.17 -21.08 -19.99
N SER A 147 -12.26 -20.22 -20.46
CA SER A 147 -11.66 -20.32 -21.80
C SER A 147 -10.96 -21.65 -22.03
N GLU A 148 -10.17 -22.12 -21.05
CA GLU A 148 -9.49 -23.43 -21.12
C GLU A 148 -10.49 -24.58 -21.19
N ILE A 149 -11.61 -24.51 -20.45
CA ILE A 149 -12.67 -25.52 -20.49
C ILE A 149 -13.36 -25.53 -21.87
N ASP A 150 -13.60 -24.36 -22.45
CA ASP A 150 -14.25 -24.25 -23.77
C ASP A 150 -13.34 -24.76 -24.90
N GLU A 151 -12.02 -24.52 -24.82
CA GLU A 151 -11.04 -25.11 -25.75
C GLU A 151 -11.03 -26.65 -25.66
N ILE A 152 -10.99 -27.22 -24.45
CA ILE A 152 -11.03 -28.68 -24.26
C ILE A 152 -12.33 -29.27 -24.83
N LYS A 153 -13.48 -28.62 -24.60
CA LYS A 153 -14.77 -29.08 -25.15
C LYS A 153 -14.86 -28.96 -26.67
N GLY A 154 -14.19 -27.97 -27.25
CA GLY A 154 -14.07 -27.80 -28.71
C GLY A 154 -13.29 -28.94 -29.35
N GLN A 155 -12.16 -29.33 -28.76
CA GLN A 155 -11.31 -30.41 -29.27
C GLN A 155 -11.93 -31.82 -29.18
N ILE A 156 -12.90 -32.03 -28.28
CA ILE A 156 -13.57 -33.35 -28.14
C ILE A 156 -14.68 -33.53 -29.20
N LYS A 157 -15.11 -32.46 -29.88
CA LYS A 157 -16.18 -32.49 -30.87
C LYS A 157 -15.71 -32.64 -32.32
N GLU A 158 -14.41 -32.53 -32.58
CA GLU A 158 -13.76 -32.91 -33.85
C GLU A 158 -13.28 -34.37 -33.77
#